data_AF-S5Z1M9-F1
#
_entry.id   AF-S5Z1M9-F1
#
_cell.length_a   1.000
_cell.length_b   1.000
_cell.length_c   1.000
_cell.angle_alpha   90.00
_cell.angle_beta   90.00
_cell.angle_gamma   90.00
#
_symmetry.space_group_name_H-M   'P 1'
#
loop_
_entity.id
_entity.type
_entity.pdbx_description
1 polymer ?
#
loop_
_entity_poly.entity_id
_entity_poly.type
_entity_poly.pdbx_seq_one_letter_code
_entity_poly.pdbx_strand_id
1 'polypeptide(L)' 'MFSHHPFRWIIFPVHVARKTGTAELKQEKGTQGKENGLFVAYPADRRDLLLALLIEGVENDGGSRYAVNTAKRIFTSFR' A
#
# COMPACT_ATOMS: atom_id res chain seq x y z
N MET A 1 8.36 16.41 17.10
CA MET A 1 9.41 16.59 16.06
C MET A 1 9.08 15.63 14.92
N PHE A 2 8.38 16.11 13.88
CA PHE A 2 8.03 15.29 12.72
C PHE A 2 9.20 15.29 11.74
N SER A 3 9.78 14.12 11.47
CA SER A 3 10.85 13.96 10.49
C SER A 3 10.30 14.27 9.08
N HIS A 4 10.78 15.34 8.45
CA HIS A 4 10.49 15.67 7.06
C HIS A 4 11.32 14.78 6.14
N HIS A 5 10.83 13.55 5.89
CA HIS A 5 11.24 12.80 4.71
C HIS A 5 10.53 13.39 3.48
N PRO A 6 11.23 13.63 2.35
CA PRO A 6 10.61 14.14 1.15
C PRO A 6 9.53 13.15 0.67
N PHE A 7 8.31 13.66 0.50
CA PHE A 7 7.16 12.88 0.05
C PHE A 7 7.38 12.46 -1.42
N ARG A 8 7.94 11.27 -1.64
CA ARG A 8 8.15 10.73 -2.98
C ARG A 8 6.82 10.19 -3.52
N TRP A 9 6.27 10.85 -4.52
CA TRP A 9 5.04 10.43 -5.19
C TRP A 9 5.20 9.05 -5.85
N ILE A 10 4.25 8.15 -5.59
CA ILE A 10 4.15 6.88 -6.30
C ILE A 10 3.19 7.07 -7.48
N ILE A 11 3.77 7.12 -8.68
CA ILE A 11 3.04 7.30 -9.94
C ILE A 11 2.75 5.93 -10.56
N PHE A 12 1.50 5.71 -10.92
CA PHE A 12 1.04 4.53 -11.69
C PHE A 12 1.03 4.86 -13.19
N PRO A 13 1.22 3.85 -14.07
CA PRO A 13 1.19 4.06 -15.53
C PRO A 13 -0.21 4.36 -16.06
N VAL A 14 -1.26 4.04 -15.29
CA VAL A 14 -2.66 4.35 -15.57
C VAL A 14 -3.22 5.22 -14.44
N HIS A 15 -4.34 5.91 -14.69
CA HIS A 15 -5.03 6.69 -13.66
C HIS A 15 -5.76 5.73 -12.71
N VAL A 16 -5.41 5.80 -11.41
CA VAL A 16 -5.88 4.84 -10.41
C VAL A 16 -6.54 5.57 -9.24
N ALA A 17 -7.77 5.18 -8.93
CA ALA A 17 -8.41 5.51 -7.67
C ALA A 17 -7.98 4.46 -6.62
N ARG A 18 -7.46 4.91 -5.47
CA ARG A 18 -6.81 4.00 -4.50
C ARG A 18 -7.00 4.43 -3.05
N LYS A 19 -7.00 3.44 -2.15
CA LYS A 19 -6.80 3.61 -0.72
C LYS A 19 -5.61 2.77 -0.25
N THR A 20 -4.80 3.37 0.61
CA THR A 20 -3.68 2.70 1.28
C THR A 20 -3.87 2.79 2.79
N GLY A 21 -3.29 1.84 3.51
CA GLY A 21 -3.29 1.85 4.97
C GLY A 21 -2.35 0.81 5.54
N THR A 22 -2.06 0.94 6.83
CA THR A 22 -1.42 -0.12 7.61
C THR A 22 -2.33 -0.57 8.73
N ALA A 23 -2.20 -1.82 9.14
CA ALA A 23 -2.88 -2.37 10.31
C ALA A 23 -1.85 -3.05 11.21
N GLU A 24 -1.61 -2.48 12.39
CA GLU A 24 -0.69 -3.03 13.37
C GLU A 24 -1.40 -4.06 14.25
N LEU A 25 -0.85 -5.28 14.32
CA LEU A 25 -1.34 -6.40 15.10
C LEU A 25 -0.58 -6.47 16.42
N LYS A 26 -1.21 -5.94 17.48
CA LYS A 26 -0.67 -5.97 18.84
C LYS A 26 -1.39 -7.01 19.69
N GLN A 27 -0.61 -7.80 20.44
CA GLN A 27 -1.13 -8.61 21.53
C GLN A 27 -1.36 -7.77 22.80
N GLU A 28 -0.49 -6.79 23.04
CA GLU A 28 -0.54 -5.93 24.23
C GLU A 28 -0.36 -4.45 23.85
N LYS A 29 -0.93 -3.56 24.65
CA LYS A 29 -0.77 -2.11 24.44
C LYS A 29 0.66 -1.69 24.77
N GLY A 30 1.24 -0.84 23.93
CA GLY A 30 2.58 -0.27 24.16
C GLY A 30 3.73 -1.11 23.59
N THR A 31 3.48 -2.31 23.09
CA THR A 31 4.49 -3.10 22.36
C THR A 31 4.43 -2.81 20.87
N GLN A 32 5.55 -3.04 20.17
CA GLN A 32 5.57 -3.06 18.71
C GLN A 32 4.91 -4.35 18.22
N GLY A 33 3.95 -4.21 17.30
CA GLY A 33 3.25 -5.33 16.67
C GLY A 33 3.77 -5.63 15.27
N LYS A 34 3.35 -6.77 14.71
CA LYS A 34 3.48 -7.00 13.27
C LYS A 34 2.60 -6.02 12.52
N GLU A 35 3.05 -5.50 11.39
CA GLU A 35 2.27 -4.57 10.59
C GLU A 35 1.83 -5.22 9.28
N ASN A 36 0.56 -5.07 8.91
CA ASN A 36 0.04 -5.46 7.61
C ASN A 36 -0.10 -4.23 6.71
N GLY A 37 0.38 -4.35 5.47
CA GLY A 37 0.26 -3.33 4.43
C GLY A 37 -0.97 -3.57 3.58
N LEU A 38 -1.85 -2.56 3.48
CA LEU A 38 -3.10 -2.63 2.74
C LEU A 38 -3.07 -1.71 1.52
N PHE A 39 -3.59 -2.23 0.41
CA PHE A 39 -3.81 -1.50 -0.81
C PHE A 39 -5.09 -1.97 -1.51
N VAL A 40 -6.01 -1.05 -1.79
CA VAL A 40 -7.21 -1.32 -2.59
C VAL A 40 -7.32 -0.28 -3.69
N ALA A 41 -7.47 -0.72 -4.94
CA ALA A 41 -7.51 0.20 -6.08
C ALA A 41 -8.19 -0.37 -7.33
N TYR A 42 -8.62 0.54 -8.20
CA TYR A 42 -9.13 0.23 -9.53
C TYR A 42 -8.70 1.32 -10.54
N PRO A 43 -8.61 1.01 -11.87
CA PRO A 43 -8.38 2.03 -12.87
C PRO A 43 -9.57 3.00 -12.91
N ALA A 44 -9.34 4.28 -12.65
CA ALA A 44 -10.41 5.26 -12.48
C ALA A 44 -11.21 5.47 -13.79
N ASP A 45 -10.51 5.34 -14.92
CA ASP A 45 -11.07 5.55 -16.26
C ASP A 45 -11.77 4.29 -16.80
N ARG A 46 -11.42 3.09 -16.29
CA ARG A 46 -12.01 1.79 -16.67
C ARG A 46 -12.17 0.91 -15.44
N ARG A 47 -13.41 0.73 -14.97
CA ARG A 47 -13.74 0.05 -13.71
C ARG A 47 -13.94 -1.46 -13.88
N ASP A 48 -13.14 -2.07 -14.74
CA ASP A 48 -13.18 -3.50 -15.08
C ASP A 48 -12.34 -4.39 -14.15
N LEU A 49 -11.44 -3.78 -13.36
CA LEU A 49 -10.59 -4.46 -12.40
C LEU A 49 -10.64 -3.78 -11.02
N LEU A 50 -10.88 -4.55 -9.96
CA LEU A 50 -10.65 -4.16 -8.56
C LEU A 50 -9.54 -5.03 -7.97
N LEU A 51 -8.43 -4.41 -7.56
CA LEU A 51 -7.35 -5.07 -6.84
C LEU A 51 -7.46 -4.75 -5.35
N ALA A 52 -7.60 -5.79 -4.52
CA ALA A 52 -7.43 -5.71 -3.06
C ALA A 52 -6.21 -6.55 -2.66
N LEU A 53 -5.25 -5.92 -2.01
CA LEU A 53 -3.98 -6.52 -1.62
C LEU A 53 -3.71 -6.25 -0.14
N LEU A 54 -3.41 -7.32 0.59
CA LEU A 54 -2.88 -7.31 1.95
C LEU A 54 -1.54 -8.04 1.92
N ILE A 55 -0.51 -7.43 2.49
CA ILE A 55 0.78 -8.07 2.71
C ILE A 55 1.08 -8.02 4.20
N GLU A 56 1.35 -9.17 4.80
CA GLU A 56 1.69 -9.27 6.22
C GLU A 56 3.18 -9.00 6.47
N GLY A 57 3.51 -8.50 7.65
CA GLY A 57 4.90 -8.39 8.11
C GLY A 57 5.70 -7.26 7.46
N VAL A 58 5.07 -6.12 7.18
CA VAL A 58 5.69 -4.99 6.45
C VAL A 58 6.32 -3.94 7.37
N GLU A 59 6.39 -4.19 8.67
CA GLU A 59 6.93 -3.26 9.68
C GLU A 59 8.36 -2.76 9.38
N ASN A 60 9.16 -3.58 8.69
CA ASN A 60 10.53 -3.25 8.31
C ASN A 60 10.69 -2.87 6.82
N ASP A 61 9.60 -2.93 6.05
CA ASP A 61 9.60 -2.72 4.57
C ASP A 61 8.91 -1.41 4.16
N GLY A 62 8.69 -0.50 5.12
CA GLY A 62 8.04 0.79 4.88
C GLY A 62 6.51 0.70 4.84
N GLY A 63 5.93 -0.30 5.50
CA GLY A 63 4.49 -0.42 5.73
C GLY A 63 3.69 -0.58 4.44
N SER A 64 2.61 0.19 4.31
CA SER A 64 1.73 0.16 3.13
C SER A 64 2.45 0.45 1.80
N ARG A 65 3.64 1.07 1.83
CA ARG A 65 4.44 1.34 0.64
C ARG A 65 4.84 0.05 -0.08
N TYR A 66 5.07 -1.03 0.67
CA TYR A 66 5.40 -2.33 0.10
C TYR A 66 4.22 -2.90 -0.71
N ALA A 67 3.00 -2.81 -0.15
CA ALA A 67 1.77 -3.17 -0.86
C ALA A 67 1.54 -2.30 -2.10
N VAL A 68 1.76 -0.99 -2.01
CA VAL A 68 1.62 -0.07 -3.15
C VAL A 68 2.59 -0.42 -4.30
N ASN A 69 3.87 -0.69 -3.99
CA ASN A 69 4.87 -1.04 -4.99
C ASN A 69 4.56 -2.38 -5.67
N THR A 70 4.06 -3.34 -4.90
CA THR A 70 3.60 -4.64 -5.42
C THR A 70 2.42 -4.46 -6.37
N ALA A 71 1.40 -3.70 -5.96
CA ALA A 71 0.26 -3.39 -6.80
C ALA A 71 0.66 -2.67 -8.11
N LYS A 72 1.63 -1.74 -8.06
CA LYS A 72 2.14 -1.07 -9.26
C LYS A 72 2.69 -2.05 -10.29
N ARG A 73 3.40 -3.10 -9.86
CA ARG A 73 3.91 -4.15 -10.78
C ARG A 73 2.76 -4.91 -11.44
N ILE A 74 1.71 -5.20 -10.68
CA ILE A 74 0.49 -5.87 -11.17
C ILE A 74 -0.18 -5.00 -12.25
N PHE A 75 -0.48 -3.73 -11.96
CA PHE A 75 -1.07 -2.79 -12.93
C PHE A 75 -0.20 -2.54 -14.17
N THR A 76 1.13 -2.71 -14.06
CA THR A 76 2.04 -2.62 -15.21
C THR A 76 1.98 -3.88 -16.09
N SER A 77 1.66 -5.04 -15.50
CA SER A 77 1.61 -6.32 -16.22
C SER A 77 0.31 -6.53 -17.00
N PHE A 78 -0.78 -5.87 -16.59
CA PHE A 78 -2.10 -5.93 -17.25
C PHE A 78 -2.27 -4.91 -18.39
N ARG A 79 -1.18 -4.52 -19.06
CA ARG A 79 -1.24 -3.61 -20.21
C ARG A 79 -1.63 -4.32 -21.50
#